data_AF-A0A9E3QWM7-F1
#
_entry.id   AF-A0A9E3QWM7-F1
#
_cell.length_a   1.000
_cell.length_b   1.000
_cell.length_c   1.000
_cell.angle_alpha   90.00
_cell.angle_beta   90.00
_cell.angle_gamma   90.00
#
_symmetry.space_group_name_H-M   'P 1'
#
loop_
_entity.id
_entity.type
_entity.pdbx_description
1 polymer ?
#
loop_
_entity_poly.entity_id
_entity_poly.type
_entity_poly.pdbx_seq_one_letter_code
_entity_poly.pdbx_strand_id
1 'polypeptide(L)'
;MGADQDVTVRDGNKFPWQPTVNYSDRYSDRIAGNGGPFDKTAKVLLRFDVSSLPAGTVDSATLRLSVGNTSPATIQVYALTRPFVSGEATWNRASAALAWQTPGANGGSDRTLQVGSFVASAQGFNSVAITPTLVETWRDTPASNAGLLLESPAMSDALEFSSVRSQVSTRPRLVVVVAGTTFTFQQGVSGYSGQTDTTIASGADPRTVSWNQSSLEIDGFAGANVDHNHSSALMRFPVAGTMPPWSTVLGATLRMRGVFSESNSRQAFYEMRTPWNEQATWLQRDGVVSWSVSGAAGVPGDRGANAIGALPPGDGGTATSVPFNAVGVGLVQRWLEQPDANFGLIGQELDAGDLFGCQESESGNGPLLDVTWVEAKIDCAVSCSGPGQCVVTFTRTRPDGGALTPTPSGFSTTAAADQGALSDGGRVAFVDGGVVTSLRWAGSPGITFEVQSEPPDNRVLFHCFNLPSQGSGGGGGAAGGGSGAGGGAAGGSGAADGGGAAGGGAAGG
;
A
#
# COMPACT_ATOMS: atom_id res chain seq x y z
N MET A 1 4.96 9.89 -8.28
CA MET A 1 5.87 10.87 -7.63
C MET A 1 5.76 12.19 -8.35
N GLY A 2 5.75 13.34 -7.65
CA GLY A 2 5.80 14.66 -8.29
C GLY A 2 7.24 15.09 -8.62
N ALA A 3 7.42 16.02 -9.56
CA ALA A 3 8.75 16.60 -9.80
C ALA A 3 9.23 17.41 -8.59
N ASP A 4 10.50 17.26 -8.22
CA ASP A 4 11.14 18.02 -7.14
C ASP A 4 11.77 19.32 -7.64
N GLN A 5 12.14 19.37 -8.93
CA GLN A 5 12.65 20.56 -9.59
C GLN A 5 12.10 20.67 -11.01
N ASP A 6 11.81 21.89 -11.44
CA ASP A 6 11.59 22.23 -12.83
C ASP A 6 12.11 23.62 -13.19
N VAL A 7 12.31 23.86 -14.48
CA VAL A 7 12.64 25.18 -15.01
C VAL A 7 12.51 25.20 -16.53
N THR A 8 11.92 26.28 -17.05
CA THR A 8 12.00 26.62 -18.47
C THR A 8 13.29 27.40 -18.78
N VAL A 9 14.06 26.99 -19.78
CA VAL A 9 15.23 27.71 -20.31
C VAL A 9 14.98 28.18 -21.74
N ARG A 10 15.44 29.40 -22.08
CA ARG A 10 15.11 30.07 -23.36
C ARG A 10 16.33 30.61 -24.07
N ASP A 11 16.43 30.44 -25.38
CA ASP A 11 17.58 30.90 -26.19
C ASP A 11 17.80 32.43 -26.20
N GLY A 12 16.78 33.20 -25.82
CA GLY A 12 16.83 34.66 -25.71
C GLY A 12 16.99 35.45 -27.02
N ASN A 13 16.87 34.84 -28.20
CA ASN A 13 17.07 35.57 -29.48
C ASN A 13 15.88 36.51 -29.88
N LYS A 14 15.13 37.11 -28.93
CA LYS A 14 13.93 37.99 -29.11
C LYS A 14 13.54 38.53 -27.74
N PHE A 15 13.31 39.82 -27.74
CA PHE A 15 12.89 40.59 -26.58
C PHE A 15 11.50 40.15 -26.08
N PRO A 16 11.26 40.11 -24.75
CA PRO A 16 12.17 40.45 -23.65
C PRO A 16 13.04 39.29 -23.13
N TRP A 17 13.01 38.12 -23.78
CA TRP A 17 13.66 36.91 -23.25
C TRP A 17 15.18 36.97 -23.39
N GLN A 18 15.88 36.56 -22.34
CA GLN A 18 17.35 36.53 -22.28
C GLN A 18 17.85 35.11 -21.99
N PRO A 19 18.99 34.70 -22.59
CA PRO A 19 19.57 33.37 -22.39
C PRO A 19 20.24 33.19 -21.03
N THR A 20 20.44 34.30 -20.30
CA THR A 20 21.03 34.36 -18.96
C THR A 20 20.00 34.54 -17.86
N VAL A 21 18.71 34.59 -18.20
CA VAL A 21 17.62 34.71 -17.23
C VAL A 21 17.05 33.34 -16.90
N ASN A 22 16.77 33.13 -15.63
CA ASN A 22 16.07 31.98 -15.09
C ASN A 22 14.55 32.20 -15.17
N TYR A 23 13.78 31.17 -15.51
CA TYR A 23 12.31 31.24 -15.60
C TYR A 23 11.60 30.19 -14.72
N SER A 24 12.18 29.87 -13.56
CA SER A 24 11.66 28.85 -12.63
C SER A 24 10.53 29.35 -11.71
N ASP A 25 10.13 30.61 -11.81
CA ASP A 25 9.16 31.27 -10.91
C ASP A 25 7.70 31.20 -11.40
N ARG A 26 7.44 30.47 -12.50
CA ARG A 26 6.13 30.43 -13.16
C ARG A 26 5.29 29.23 -12.72
N TYR A 27 3.97 29.40 -12.80
CA TYR A 27 2.97 28.33 -12.62
C TYR A 27 2.79 27.46 -13.88
N SER A 28 3.52 27.73 -14.95
CA SER A 28 3.54 26.90 -16.15
C SER A 28 4.94 26.85 -16.73
N ASP A 29 5.26 25.70 -17.31
CA ASP A 29 6.46 25.44 -18.08
C ASP A 29 6.14 25.45 -19.58
N ARG A 30 7.10 25.94 -20.38
CA ARG A 30 6.91 26.16 -21.82
C ARG A 30 7.99 25.45 -22.64
N ILE A 31 7.56 24.64 -23.59
CA ILE A 31 8.39 24.10 -24.67
C ILE A 31 8.04 24.85 -25.94
N ALA A 32 9.03 25.28 -26.70
CA ALA A 32 8.83 25.92 -27.99
C ALA A 32 10.02 25.63 -28.92
N GLY A 33 9.76 25.61 -30.21
CA GLY A 33 10.76 25.39 -31.25
C GLY A 33 11.09 26.68 -31.99
N ASN A 34 11.98 26.58 -32.98
CA ASN A 34 12.32 27.70 -33.86
C ASN A 34 11.56 27.61 -35.21
N GLY A 35 10.49 26.82 -35.26
CA GLY A 35 9.77 26.52 -36.52
C GLY A 35 8.77 27.59 -36.95
N GLY A 36 8.56 28.63 -36.14
CA GLY A 36 7.55 29.65 -36.39
C GLY A 36 8.08 31.08 -36.30
N PRO A 37 7.38 32.06 -36.89
CA PRO A 37 7.80 33.47 -36.89
C PRO A 37 7.67 34.14 -35.51
N PHE A 38 6.93 33.54 -34.58
CA PHE A 38 6.59 34.15 -33.28
C PHE A 38 7.25 33.46 -32.09
N ASP A 39 7.63 32.19 -32.22
CA ASP A 39 8.14 31.36 -31.14
C ASP A 39 9.60 31.00 -31.30
N LYS A 40 10.24 30.81 -30.15
CA LYS A 40 11.67 30.61 -30.03
C LYS A 40 11.92 29.34 -29.27
N THR A 41 13.15 28.85 -29.36
CA THR A 41 13.54 27.66 -28.63
C THR A 41 13.41 27.86 -27.12
N ALA A 42 12.47 27.13 -26.53
CA ALA A 42 12.32 26.96 -25.09
C ALA A 42 12.32 25.47 -24.78
N LYS A 43 13.05 25.11 -23.73
CA LYS A 43 13.15 23.73 -23.24
C LYS A 43 12.78 23.70 -21.78
N VAL A 44 12.30 22.57 -21.32
CA VAL A 44 11.98 22.37 -19.90
C VAL A 44 12.92 21.32 -19.33
N LEU A 45 13.50 21.63 -18.18
CA LEU A 45 14.24 20.67 -17.38
C LEU A 45 13.33 20.23 -16.24
N LEU A 46 13.23 18.92 -16.00
CA LEU A 46 12.45 18.33 -14.90
C LEU A 46 13.35 17.41 -14.11
N ARG A 47 13.19 17.35 -12.79
CA ARG A 47 13.79 16.31 -11.95
C ARG A 47 12.70 15.68 -11.09
N PHE A 48 12.86 14.39 -10.85
CA PHE A 48 12.04 13.63 -9.91
C PHE A 48 12.97 12.98 -8.90
N ASP A 49 12.71 13.15 -7.61
CA ASP A 49 13.36 12.34 -6.59
C ASP A 49 12.76 10.93 -6.63
N VAL A 50 13.60 9.96 -7.03
CA VAL A 50 13.20 8.56 -7.17
C VAL A 50 13.80 7.68 -6.06
N SER A 51 14.49 8.28 -5.08
CA SER A 51 15.10 7.56 -3.96
C SER A 51 14.06 6.81 -3.12
N SER A 52 12.81 7.26 -3.18
CA SER A 52 11.66 6.65 -2.52
C SER A 52 11.06 5.45 -3.27
N LEU A 53 11.66 4.93 -4.36
CA LEU A 53 11.18 3.73 -5.04
C LEU A 53 11.62 2.41 -4.35
N PRO A 54 10.72 1.39 -4.23
CA PRO A 54 11.08 0.03 -3.82
C PRO A 54 12.26 -0.53 -4.59
N ALA A 55 13.07 -1.36 -3.92
CA ALA A 55 14.02 -2.20 -4.65
C ALA A 55 13.23 -3.23 -5.47
N GLY A 56 13.77 -3.62 -6.62
CA GLY A 56 13.12 -4.49 -7.60
C GLY A 56 13.25 -3.94 -9.02
N THR A 57 12.85 -4.74 -9.99
CA THR A 57 12.85 -4.33 -11.40
C THR A 57 11.78 -3.26 -11.63
N VAL A 58 12.09 -2.17 -12.31
CA VAL A 58 11.08 -1.20 -12.77
C VAL A 58 10.46 -1.75 -14.04
N ASP A 59 9.19 -2.16 -13.96
CA ASP A 59 8.43 -2.66 -15.12
C ASP A 59 8.06 -1.52 -16.07
N SER A 60 7.68 -0.36 -15.52
CA SER A 60 7.33 0.80 -16.33
C SER A 60 7.62 2.12 -15.62
N ALA A 61 7.95 3.14 -16.42
CA ALA A 61 8.06 4.53 -15.99
C ALA A 61 7.33 5.43 -16.99
N THR A 62 6.37 6.22 -16.51
CA THR A 62 5.55 7.11 -17.33
C THR A 62 5.58 8.53 -16.77
N LEU A 63 6.07 9.48 -17.56
CA LEU A 63 5.96 10.90 -17.27
C LEU A 63 4.57 11.38 -17.69
N ARG A 64 3.86 12.03 -16.78
CA ARG A 64 2.52 12.59 -16.96
C ARG A 64 2.54 14.10 -16.74
N LEU A 65 2.05 14.85 -17.71
CA LEU A 65 2.05 16.31 -17.73
C LEU A 65 0.63 16.84 -17.93
N SER A 66 0.23 17.85 -17.15
CA SER A 66 -1.06 18.52 -17.36
C SER A 66 -0.89 19.68 -18.33
N VAL A 67 -1.30 19.46 -19.58
CA VAL A 67 -1.14 20.39 -20.71
C VAL A 67 -2.30 21.39 -20.71
N GLY A 68 -1.96 22.69 -20.65
CA GLY A 68 -2.92 23.80 -20.76
C GLY A 68 -2.98 24.38 -22.17
N ASN A 69 -1.83 24.51 -22.83
CA ASN A 69 -1.75 24.90 -24.23
C ASN A 69 -1.11 23.78 -25.03
N THR A 70 -1.81 23.29 -26.05
CA THR A 70 -1.41 22.11 -26.84
C THR A 70 -0.55 22.49 -28.03
N SER A 71 0.18 21.51 -28.55
CA SER A 71 0.88 21.65 -29.82
C SER A 71 0.97 20.28 -30.49
N PRO A 72 0.67 20.16 -31.80
CA PRO A 72 0.73 18.89 -32.51
C PRO A 72 2.18 18.44 -32.82
N ALA A 73 3.19 19.21 -32.42
CA ALA A 73 4.58 18.85 -32.63
C ALA A 73 5.05 17.72 -31.70
N THR A 74 5.98 16.90 -32.18
CA THR A 74 6.62 15.86 -31.37
C THR A 74 7.52 16.48 -30.32
N ILE A 75 7.25 16.19 -29.06
CA ILE A 75 8.10 16.50 -27.93
C ILE A 75 9.05 15.33 -27.70
N GLN A 76 10.33 15.62 -27.65
CA GLN A 76 11.41 14.68 -27.37
C GLN A 76 11.82 14.82 -25.91
N VAL A 77 12.08 13.69 -25.27
CA VAL A 77 12.54 13.61 -23.88
C VAL A 77 13.93 12.99 -23.85
N TYR A 78 14.86 13.63 -23.16
CA TYR A 78 16.24 13.19 -22.98
C TYR A 78 16.55 13.07 -21.48
N ALA A 79 17.40 12.13 -21.08
CA ALA A 79 17.98 12.17 -19.74
C ALA A 79 19.14 13.16 -19.73
N LEU A 80 19.21 14.01 -18.70
CA LEU A 80 20.37 14.85 -18.46
C LEU A 80 21.48 14.01 -17.86
N THR A 81 22.73 14.36 -18.19
CA THR A 81 23.93 13.80 -17.55
C THR A 81 24.66 14.83 -16.70
N ARG A 82 24.33 16.13 -16.89
CA ARG A 82 24.81 17.23 -16.07
C ARG A 82 23.67 17.72 -15.16
N PRO A 83 23.86 17.74 -13.83
CA PRO A 83 22.82 18.20 -12.90
C PRO A 83 22.57 19.71 -13.08
N PHE A 84 21.32 20.11 -12.85
CA PHE A 84 20.90 21.51 -12.84
C PHE A 84 20.34 21.90 -11.47
N VAL A 85 20.25 23.22 -11.23
CA VAL A 85 19.56 23.79 -10.08
C VAL A 85 18.43 24.67 -10.61
N SER A 86 17.18 24.32 -10.33
CA SER A 86 16.00 24.99 -10.91
C SER A 86 16.05 26.52 -10.80
N GLY A 87 16.44 27.07 -9.64
CA GLY A 87 16.52 28.51 -9.40
C GLY A 87 17.70 29.23 -10.07
N GLU A 88 18.66 28.50 -10.64
CA GLU A 88 19.90 29.07 -11.19
C GLU A 88 20.09 28.74 -12.68
N ALA A 89 19.42 27.70 -13.18
CA ALA A 89 19.56 27.23 -14.54
C ALA A 89 19.07 28.29 -15.54
N THR A 90 19.81 28.42 -16.64
CA THR A 90 19.53 29.32 -17.75
C THR A 90 19.82 28.57 -19.05
N TRP A 91 19.62 29.23 -20.19
CA TRP A 91 20.01 28.62 -21.47
C TRP A 91 21.52 28.38 -21.57
N ASN A 92 22.33 29.25 -20.98
CA ASN A 92 23.79 29.13 -21.03
C ASN A 92 24.37 28.27 -19.89
N ARG A 93 23.63 28.06 -18.79
CA ARG A 93 24.16 27.46 -17.57
C ARG A 93 23.22 26.48 -16.91
N ALA A 94 23.75 25.38 -16.39
CA ALA A 94 23.01 24.41 -15.59
C ALA A 94 22.80 24.88 -14.14
N SER A 95 23.77 25.65 -13.63
CA SER A 95 23.73 26.25 -12.30
C SER A 95 24.59 27.51 -12.24
N ALA A 96 24.63 28.18 -11.09
CA ALA A 96 25.50 29.31 -10.82
C ALA A 96 27.00 28.95 -10.87
N ALA A 97 27.35 27.67 -10.83
CA ALA A 97 28.74 27.18 -10.92
C ALA A 97 29.06 26.52 -12.28
N LEU A 98 28.07 25.96 -12.98
CA LEU A 98 28.30 25.10 -14.15
C LEU A 98 27.64 25.64 -15.41
N ALA A 99 28.42 25.86 -16.46
CA ALA A 99 27.90 26.06 -17.82
C ALA A 99 27.42 24.72 -18.41
N TRP A 100 26.46 24.77 -19.34
CA TRP A 100 26.23 23.66 -20.26
C TRP A 100 27.44 23.52 -21.20
N GLN A 101 27.73 22.32 -21.68
CA GLN A 101 28.73 22.13 -22.74
C GLN A 101 28.33 22.89 -24.01
N THR A 102 27.05 22.76 -24.39
CA THR A 102 26.45 23.55 -25.47
C THR A 102 25.18 24.21 -24.95
N PRO A 103 24.98 25.53 -25.18
CA PRO A 103 23.78 26.24 -24.73
C PRO A 103 22.48 25.49 -25.06
N GLY A 104 21.55 25.48 -24.11
CA GLY A 104 20.33 24.69 -24.13
C GLY A 104 20.54 23.21 -23.84
N ALA A 105 21.63 22.84 -23.14
CA ALA A 105 22.00 21.46 -22.82
C ALA A 105 22.09 20.55 -24.06
N ASN A 106 22.66 21.07 -25.15
CA ASN A 106 22.74 20.37 -26.43
C ASN A 106 24.00 19.51 -26.59
N GLY A 107 24.96 19.59 -25.67
CA GLY A 107 26.22 18.88 -25.74
C GLY A 107 26.09 17.40 -25.36
N GLY A 108 27.00 16.56 -25.86
CA GLY A 108 27.04 15.13 -25.50
C GLY A 108 27.36 14.87 -24.02
N SER A 109 27.96 15.85 -23.32
CA SER A 109 28.18 15.83 -21.86
C SER A 109 27.06 16.51 -21.06
N ASP A 110 25.98 16.95 -21.72
CA ASP A 110 24.83 17.56 -21.05
C ASP A 110 23.64 16.60 -20.94
N ARG A 111 23.47 15.72 -21.94
CA ARG A 111 22.35 14.79 -22.05
C ARG A 111 22.71 13.49 -22.77
N THR A 112 21.89 12.46 -22.58
CA THR A 112 21.98 11.16 -23.26
C THR A 112 21.30 11.17 -24.62
N LEU A 113 21.18 9.99 -25.25
CA LEU A 113 20.19 9.73 -26.29
C LEU A 113 18.76 9.92 -25.76
N GLN A 114 17.82 10.07 -26.69
CA GLN A 114 16.40 10.23 -26.39
C GLN A 114 15.85 9.03 -25.62
N VAL A 115 15.07 9.29 -24.56
CA VAL A 115 14.49 8.29 -23.65
C VAL A 115 12.97 8.18 -23.75
N GLY A 116 12.35 9.07 -24.53
CA GLY A 116 10.92 9.04 -24.83
C GLY A 116 10.51 10.14 -25.82
N SER A 117 9.30 10.03 -26.36
CA SER A 117 8.64 11.12 -27.10
C SER A 117 7.13 10.96 -27.09
N PHE A 118 6.43 12.08 -27.25
CA PHE A 118 4.99 12.12 -27.34
C PHE A 118 4.54 13.32 -28.18
N VAL A 119 3.25 13.37 -28.50
CA VAL A 119 2.57 14.54 -29.07
C VAL A 119 1.44 14.91 -28.13
N ALA A 120 1.35 16.17 -27.75
CA ALA A 120 0.31 16.68 -26.86
C ALA A 120 -0.80 17.37 -27.66
N SER A 121 -1.65 16.57 -28.32
CA SER A 121 -2.71 17.05 -29.19
C SER A 121 -3.99 17.47 -28.45
N ALA A 122 -4.11 17.20 -27.15
CA ALA A 122 -5.27 17.54 -26.33
C ALA A 122 -4.87 18.16 -24.98
N GLN A 123 -5.72 19.05 -24.48
CA GLN A 123 -5.58 19.61 -23.14
C GLN A 123 -5.79 18.53 -22.06
N GLY A 124 -5.26 18.78 -20.87
CA GLY A 124 -5.29 17.84 -19.75
C GLY A 124 -4.07 16.93 -19.73
N PHE A 125 -4.22 15.75 -19.11
CA PHE A 125 -3.07 14.89 -18.87
C PHE A 125 -2.61 14.18 -20.13
N ASN A 126 -1.35 14.44 -20.50
CA ASN A 126 -0.63 13.73 -21.54
C ASN A 126 0.46 12.89 -20.90
N SER A 127 0.68 11.69 -21.42
CA SER A 127 1.62 10.71 -20.85
C SER A 127 2.66 10.30 -21.88
N VAL A 128 3.88 10.08 -21.41
CA VAL A 128 4.99 9.54 -22.22
C VAL A 128 5.73 8.48 -21.43
N ALA A 129 5.94 7.32 -22.05
CA ALA A 129 6.79 6.30 -21.49
C ALA A 129 8.26 6.78 -21.51
N ILE A 130 8.96 6.56 -20.40
CA ILE A 130 10.39 6.77 -20.24
C ILE A 130 11.04 5.40 -20.05
N THR A 131 12.27 5.23 -20.53
CA THR A 131 13.03 3.99 -20.38
C THR A 131 13.07 3.52 -18.91
N PRO A 132 12.52 2.34 -18.55
CA PRO A 132 12.47 1.87 -17.17
C PRO A 132 13.84 1.69 -16.51
N THR A 133 14.82 1.17 -17.25
CA THR A 133 16.19 0.94 -16.76
C THR A 133 16.94 2.23 -16.40
N LEU A 134 16.53 3.37 -16.97
CA LEU A 134 17.04 4.68 -16.55
C LEU A 134 16.59 5.00 -15.12
N VAL A 135 15.31 4.75 -14.81
CA VAL A 135 14.74 5.01 -13.48
C VAL A 135 15.30 4.05 -12.44
N GLU A 136 15.57 2.80 -12.81
CA GLU A 136 16.33 1.85 -11.98
C GLU A 136 17.73 2.40 -11.65
N THR A 137 18.46 2.85 -12.66
CA THR A 137 19.81 3.43 -12.48
C THR A 137 19.78 4.63 -11.55
N TRP A 138 18.77 5.50 -11.67
CA TRP A 138 18.59 6.64 -10.77
C TRP A 138 18.26 6.23 -9.34
N ARG A 139 17.47 5.18 -9.13
CA ARG A 139 17.16 4.65 -7.80
C ARG A 139 18.40 4.04 -7.15
N ASP A 140 19.15 3.24 -7.91
CA ASP A 140 20.29 2.47 -7.39
C ASP A 140 21.55 3.34 -7.26
N THR A 141 21.66 4.38 -8.08
CA THR A 141 22.72 5.40 -8.01
C THR A 141 22.09 6.81 -8.03
N PRO A 142 21.57 7.32 -6.89
CA PRO A 142 20.89 8.62 -6.82
C PRO A 142 21.70 9.81 -7.39
N ALA A 143 23.02 9.76 -7.29
CA ALA A 143 23.90 10.78 -7.84
C ALA A 143 23.88 10.86 -9.39
N SER A 144 23.43 9.81 -10.08
CA SER A 144 23.27 9.78 -11.54
C SER A 144 21.99 10.46 -12.03
N ASN A 145 21.05 10.79 -11.13
CA ASN A 145 19.80 11.44 -11.47
C ASN A 145 19.95 12.96 -11.62
N ALA A 146 20.36 13.38 -12.80
CA ALA A 146 20.41 14.78 -13.22
C ALA A 146 19.09 15.31 -13.81
N GLY A 147 18.07 14.46 -13.94
CA GLY A 147 16.74 14.81 -14.45
C GLY A 147 16.54 14.54 -15.95
N LEU A 148 15.48 15.14 -16.48
CA LEU A 148 15.01 15.05 -17.86
C LEU A 148 15.06 16.43 -18.52
N LEU A 149 15.27 16.44 -19.83
CA LEU A 149 15.09 17.59 -20.70
C LEU A 149 14.01 17.29 -21.73
N LEU A 150 13.06 18.20 -21.86
CA LEU A 150 12.00 18.15 -22.85
C LEU A 150 12.21 19.27 -23.87
N GLU A 151 12.16 18.91 -25.15
CA GLU A 151 12.29 19.86 -26.25
C GLU A 151 11.44 19.47 -27.46
N SER A 152 11.20 20.43 -28.33
CA SER A 152 10.60 20.17 -29.64
C SER A 152 11.19 21.13 -30.67
N PRO A 153 12.32 20.79 -31.31
CA PRO A 153 13.05 21.72 -32.18
C PRO A 153 12.22 22.21 -33.39
N ALA A 154 11.36 21.34 -33.92
CA ALA A 154 10.53 21.60 -35.09
C ALA A 154 9.17 22.25 -34.76
N MET A 155 8.88 22.53 -33.49
CA MET A 155 7.63 23.17 -33.10
C MET A 155 7.56 24.60 -33.63
N SER A 156 6.47 24.92 -34.31
CA SER A 156 6.20 26.25 -34.88
C SER A 156 5.43 27.19 -33.95
N ASP A 157 4.98 26.66 -32.81
CA ASP A 157 4.28 27.38 -31.73
C ASP A 157 4.93 26.98 -30.39
N ALA A 158 4.14 26.87 -29.33
CA ALA A 158 4.56 26.41 -28.02
C ALA A 158 3.57 25.43 -27.39
N LEU A 159 4.11 24.53 -26.57
CA LEU A 159 3.38 23.74 -25.60
C LEU A 159 3.54 24.37 -24.22
N GLU A 160 2.45 24.46 -23.46
CA GLU A 160 2.51 24.83 -22.04
C GLU A 160 1.82 23.79 -21.16
N PHE A 161 2.49 23.44 -20.06
CA PHE A 161 1.96 22.54 -19.05
C PHE A 161 2.22 23.07 -17.64
N SER A 162 1.52 22.53 -16.66
CA SER A 162 1.67 22.91 -15.25
C SER A 162 3.08 22.62 -14.72
N SER A 163 3.63 23.54 -13.93
CA SER A 163 4.91 23.39 -13.23
C SER A 163 4.73 22.78 -11.82
N VAL A 164 5.81 22.53 -11.11
CA VAL A 164 5.84 22.12 -9.69
C VAL A 164 5.27 23.20 -8.77
N ARG A 165 5.10 24.43 -9.25
CA ARG A 165 4.46 25.51 -8.49
C ARG A 165 2.94 25.55 -8.69
N SER A 166 2.40 24.86 -9.69
CA SER A 166 0.96 24.77 -9.94
C SER A 166 0.22 24.05 -8.80
N GLN A 167 -1.09 23.98 -8.93
CA GLN A 167 -1.94 23.14 -8.09
C GLN A 167 -1.37 21.72 -8.05
N VAL A 168 -1.31 21.12 -6.85
CA VAL A 168 -0.77 19.76 -6.63
C VAL A 168 -1.40 18.74 -7.57
N SER A 169 -2.64 18.97 -7.98
CA SER A 169 -3.35 18.15 -8.96
C SER A 169 -2.80 18.14 -10.36
N THR A 170 -2.21 19.22 -10.82
CA THR A 170 -1.80 19.34 -12.22
C THR A 170 -0.29 19.27 -12.39
N ARG A 171 0.49 19.25 -11.30
CA ARG A 171 1.96 19.17 -11.34
C ARG A 171 2.47 17.98 -12.17
N PRO A 172 3.67 18.09 -12.78
CA PRO A 172 4.32 16.97 -13.46
C PRO A 172 4.49 15.77 -12.53
N ARG A 173 4.19 14.57 -13.04
CA ARG A 173 4.32 13.31 -12.28
C ARG A 173 5.14 12.27 -13.04
N LEU A 174 5.98 11.55 -12.33
CA LEU A 174 6.54 10.28 -12.78
C LEU A 174 5.79 9.14 -12.09
N VAL A 175 5.12 8.32 -12.88
CA VAL A 175 4.39 7.11 -12.45
C VAL A 175 5.30 5.91 -12.72
N VAL A 176 5.65 5.16 -11.69
CA VAL A 176 6.61 4.06 -11.78
C VAL A 176 5.95 2.79 -11.22
N VAL A 177 6.06 1.69 -11.97
CA VAL A 177 5.63 0.36 -11.52
C VAL A 177 6.89 -0.46 -11.28
N VAL A 178 7.01 -1.05 -10.08
CA VAL A 178 8.14 -1.89 -9.67
C VAL A 178 7.63 -3.31 -9.45
N ALA A 179 8.28 -4.29 -10.07
CA ALA A 179 8.00 -5.71 -9.88
C ALA A 179 8.40 -6.15 -8.46
N GLY A 180 7.53 -6.96 -7.84
CA GLY A 180 7.87 -7.67 -6.62
C GLY A 180 8.81 -8.84 -6.88
N THR A 181 9.56 -9.21 -5.86
CA THR A 181 10.30 -10.47 -5.77
C THR A 181 9.41 -11.53 -5.16
N THR A 182 9.40 -12.75 -5.71
CA THR A 182 8.65 -13.88 -5.13
C THR A 182 9.60 -14.86 -4.45
N PHE A 183 9.26 -15.26 -3.23
CA PHE A 183 9.87 -16.42 -2.58
C PHE A 183 8.82 -17.54 -2.44
N THR A 184 9.24 -18.77 -2.75
CA THR A 184 8.41 -19.98 -2.62
C THR A 184 8.75 -20.70 -1.33
N PHE A 185 7.81 -20.70 -0.38
CA PHE A 185 7.90 -21.43 0.88
C PHE A 185 7.33 -22.83 0.70
N GLN A 186 8.21 -23.81 0.50
CA GLN A 186 7.86 -25.22 0.40
C GLN A 186 8.98 -26.08 0.98
N GLN A 187 8.63 -27.08 1.79
CA GLN A 187 9.61 -27.94 2.44
C GLN A 187 10.60 -28.56 1.42
N GLY A 188 11.90 -28.36 1.66
CA GLY A 188 12.98 -28.87 0.81
C GLY A 188 13.25 -28.06 -0.47
N VAL A 189 12.47 -27.01 -0.78
CA VAL A 189 12.62 -26.20 -1.99
C VAL A 189 13.35 -24.89 -1.67
N SER A 190 14.28 -24.48 -2.54
CA SER A 190 15.02 -23.21 -2.41
C SER A 190 15.70 -23.01 -1.04
N GLY A 191 16.10 -24.11 -0.38
CA GLY A 191 16.72 -24.10 0.95
C GLY A 191 15.73 -23.91 2.11
N TYR A 192 14.42 -23.86 1.85
CA TYR A 192 13.39 -23.75 2.88
C TYR A 192 13.14 -25.09 3.58
N SER A 193 13.04 -25.07 4.90
CA SER A 193 12.83 -26.28 5.73
C SER A 193 11.96 -26.03 6.97
N GLY A 194 11.25 -24.89 6.99
CA GLY A 194 10.49 -24.44 8.15
C GLY A 194 9.02 -24.85 8.17
N GLN A 195 8.52 -25.57 7.16
CA GLN A 195 7.11 -25.94 7.08
C GLN A 195 6.75 -26.88 8.23
N THR A 196 5.55 -26.71 8.77
CA THR A 196 4.94 -27.63 9.73
C THR A 196 3.49 -27.82 9.33
N ASP A 197 3.00 -29.05 9.27
CA ASP A 197 1.61 -29.33 8.98
C ASP A 197 1.09 -30.59 9.70
N THR A 198 -0.23 -30.70 9.82
CA THR A 198 -0.89 -31.90 10.35
C THR A 198 -2.37 -31.89 10.00
N THR A 199 -2.98 -33.08 9.95
CA THR A 199 -4.44 -33.25 9.84
C THR A 199 -5.02 -33.61 11.21
N ILE A 200 -6.00 -32.84 11.67
CA ILE A 200 -6.84 -33.19 12.83
C ILE A 200 -8.18 -33.74 12.35
N ALA A 201 -8.66 -34.85 12.93
CA ALA A 201 -9.87 -35.51 12.45
C ALA A 201 -10.78 -36.06 13.57
N SER A 202 -12.10 -35.97 13.38
CA SER A 202 -13.12 -36.35 14.38
C SER A 202 -13.34 -37.85 14.56
N GLY A 203 -12.42 -38.70 14.10
CA GLY A 203 -12.65 -40.13 13.85
C GLY A 203 -12.57 -41.10 14.99
N ALA A 204 -12.20 -42.37 14.67
CA ALA A 204 -12.32 -43.53 15.56
C ALA A 204 -11.78 -43.31 16.98
N ASP A 205 -10.76 -42.47 17.14
CA ASP A 205 -10.54 -41.76 18.41
C ASP A 205 -10.09 -40.30 18.18
N PRO A 206 -10.96 -39.30 18.42
CA PRO A 206 -10.65 -37.89 18.19
C PRO A 206 -9.62 -37.32 19.20
N ARG A 207 -9.19 -38.13 20.20
CA ARG A 207 -8.18 -37.79 21.22
C ARG A 207 -6.78 -38.25 20.85
N THR A 208 -6.63 -39.23 19.97
CA THR A 208 -5.33 -39.88 19.70
C THR A 208 -4.96 -39.88 18.22
N VAL A 209 -5.86 -39.47 17.33
CA VAL A 209 -5.63 -39.51 15.89
C VAL A 209 -5.30 -38.11 15.36
N SER A 210 -4.05 -37.95 14.92
CA SER A 210 -3.65 -37.05 13.86
C SER A 210 -3.32 -37.89 12.63
N TRP A 211 -3.86 -37.55 11.46
CA TRP A 211 -3.55 -38.25 10.22
C TRP A 211 -2.39 -37.53 9.53
N ASN A 212 -1.17 -37.81 10.00
CA ASN A 212 0.07 -37.28 9.41
C ASN A 212 0.89 -38.42 8.79
N GLN A 213 0.33 -39.10 7.78
CA GLN A 213 0.92 -40.34 7.26
C GLN A 213 1.22 -40.32 5.74
N SER A 214 0.57 -39.47 4.95
CA SER A 214 0.69 -39.46 3.48
C SER A 214 0.04 -38.24 2.80
N SER A 215 -0.95 -37.62 3.46
CA SER A 215 -1.74 -36.52 2.91
C SER A 215 -2.31 -35.59 4.00
N LEU A 216 -2.49 -34.32 3.64
CA LEU A 216 -3.30 -33.37 4.40
C LEU A 216 -4.74 -33.39 3.90
N GLU A 217 -5.68 -33.45 4.83
CA GLU A 217 -7.11 -33.63 4.51
C GLU A 217 -7.98 -32.51 5.04
N ILE A 218 -8.97 -32.13 4.23
CA ILE A 218 -10.05 -31.20 4.59
C ILE A 218 -11.36 -31.91 4.23
N ASP A 219 -12.20 -32.16 5.23
CA ASP A 219 -13.46 -32.89 5.05
C ASP A 219 -14.54 -32.34 6.01
N GLY A 220 -15.70 -31.96 5.46
CA GLY A 220 -16.86 -31.48 6.18
C GLY A 220 -18.04 -32.47 6.25
N PHE A 221 -17.90 -33.72 5.82
CA PHE A 221 -19.01 -34.65 5.63
C PHE A 221 -19.77 -35.00 6.93
N ALA A 222 -21.05 -34.61 7.01
CA ALA A 222 -21.90 -34.77 8.19
C ALA A 222 -22.59 -36.16 8.32
N GLY A 223 -22.15 -37.19 7.59
CA GLY A 223 -22.82 -38.49 7.59
C GLY A 223 -22.20 -39.52 8.55
N ALA A 224 -23.04 -40.37 9.15
CA ALA A 224 -22.65 -41.40 10.12
C ALA A 224 -21.92 -42.62 9.53
N ASN A 225 -21.33 -42.51 8.32
CA ASN A 225 -20.54 -43.59 7.74
C ASN A 225 -19.19 -43.64 8.44
N VAL A 226 -18.90 -44.81 9.02
CA VAL A 226 -17.75 -45.11 9.90
C VAL A 226 -16.37 -45.03 9.24
N ASP A 227 -16.27 -44.54 8.01
CA ASP A 227 -15.02 -44.47 7.26
C ASP A 227 -14.48 -43.03 7.12
N HIS A 228 -15.33 -41.98 7.11
CA HIS A 228 -14.89 -40.58 6.87
C HIS A 228 -15.22 -39.67 8.07
N ASN A 229 -14.21 -38.94 8.53
CA ASN A 229 -14.27 -38.10 9.72
C ASN A 229 -14.18 -36.64 9.28
N HIS A 230 -14.82 -35.71 10.01
CA HIS A 230 -14.52 -34.30 9.77
C HIS A 230 -13.02 -34.08 9.97
N SER A 231 -12.35 -33.54 8.96
CA SER A 231 -10.91 -33.34 8.94
C SER A 231 -10.57 -31.88 8.65
N SER A 232 -9.53 -31.37 9.30
CA SER A 232 -8.99 -30.04 9.05
C SER A 232 -7.49 -30.11 8.91
N ALA A 233 -6.97 -29.43 7.88
CA ALA A 233 -5.54 -29.34 7.63
C ALA A 233 -4.97 -28.08 8.30
N LEU A 234 -4.03 -28.26 9.23
CA LEU A 234 -3.25 -27.21 9.84
C LEU A 234 -1.92 -27.09 9.11
N MET A 235 -1.52 -25.87 8.75
CA MET A 235 -0.28 -25.62 8.02
C MET A 235 0.37 -24.32 8.49
N ARG A 236 1.68 -24.31 8.70
CA ARG A 236 2.44 -23.13 9.10
C ARG A 236 3.66 -22.94 8.22
N PHE A 237 3.81 -21.72 7.72
CA PHE A 237 4.96 -21.28 6.95
C PHE A 237 5.68 -20.15 7.71
N PRO A 238 6.77 -20.43 8.46
CA PRO A 238 7.65 -19.38 8.93
C PRO A 238 8.19 -18.58 7.73
N VAL A 239 7.88 -17.28 7.69
CA VAL A 239 8.30 -16.39 6.59
C VAL A 239 9.44 -15.45 6.98
N ALA A 240 9.64 -15.25 8.28
CA ALA A 240 10.69 -14.39 8.83
C ALA A 240 12.08 -15.01 8.62
N GLY A 241 13.08 -14.16 8.35
CA GLY A 241 14.46 -14.60 8.08
C GLY A 241 14.70 -14.99 6.61
N THR A 242 13.65 -15.27 5.85
CA THR A 242 13.72 -15.59 4.41
C THR A 242 13.58 -14.37 3.51
N MET A 243 12.86 -13.35 3.98
CA MET A 243 12.79 -12.03 3.37
C MET A 243 13.04 -10.95 4.43
N PRO A 244 13.49 -9.75 4.03
CA PRO A 244 13.75 -8.67 4.97
C PRO A 244 12.50 -8.33 5.80
N PRO A 245 12.59 -8.18 7.15
CA PRO A 245 11.43 -7.89 8.02
C PRO A 245 10.67 -6.60 7.68
N TRP A 246 11.34 -5.68 6.98
CA TRP A 246 10.80 -4.41 6.50
C TRP A 246 10.26 -4.53 5.07
N SER A 247 9.94 -5.70 4.54
CA SER A 247 9.34 -5.81 3.22
C SER A 247 7.83 -5.55 3.26
N THR A 248 7.30 -5.03 2.15
CA THR A 248 5.85 -4.97 1.91
C THR A 248 5.42 -6.17 1.08
N VAL A 249 4.52 -6.98 1.60
CA VAL A 249 3.91 -8.10 0.88
C VAL A 249 2.90 -7.55 -0.13
N LEU A 250 3.10 -7.86 -1.41
CA LEU A 250 2.22 -7.47 -2.51
C LEU A 250 1.15 -8.52 -2.82
N GLY A 251 1.45 -9.79 -2.54
CA GLY A 251 0.55 -10.90 -2.81
C GLY A 251 1.04 -12.19 -2.18
N ALA A 252 0.10 -13.09 -1.93
CA ALA A 252 0.37 -14.43 -1.44
C ALA A 252 -0.53 -15.43 -2.17
N THR A 253 0.01 -16.57 -2.59
CA THR A 253 -0.74 -17.65 -3.23
C THR A 253 -0.36 -18.97 -2.59
N LEU A 254 -1.33 -19.61 -1.95
CA LEU A 254 -1.19 -20.99 -1.49
C LEU A 254 -1.46 -21.91 -2.68
N ARG A 255 -0.58 -22.88 -2.95
CA ARG A 255 -0.83 -23.93 -3.92
C ARG A 255 -0.88 -25.26 -3.21
N MET A 256 -1.97 -25.97 -3.47
CA MET A 256 -2.24 -27.30 -2.93
C MET A 256 -2.22 -28.27 -4.09
N ARG A 257 -1.48 -29.37 -3.96
CA ARG A 257 -1.54 -30.47 -4.93
C ARG A 257 -2.54 -31.48 -4.45
N GLY A 258 -3.75 -31.42 -5.02
CA GLY A 258 -4.76 -32.45 -4.80
C GLY A 258 -4.20 -33.82 -5.17
N VAL A 259 -4.52 -34.81 -4.34
CA VAL A 259 -4.31 -36.24 -4.62
C VAL A 259 -5.64 -36.89 -4.98
N PHE A 260 -6.72 -36.43 -4.35
CA PHE A 260 -8.11 -36.78 -4.63
C PHE A 260 -9.01 -35.61 -4.19
N SER A 261 -10.15 -35.46 -4.84
CA SER A 261 -11.20 -34.54 -4.43
C SER A 261 -12.52 -35.14 -4.87
N GLU A 262 -13.36 -35.43 -3.89
CA GLU A 262 -14.73 -35.90 -4.09
C GLU A 262 -15.72 -34.74 -3.88
N SER A 263 -15.21 -33.57 -3.48
CA SER A 263 -15.99 -32.41 -3.08
C SER A 263 -16.46 -31.56 -4.26
N ASN A 264 -17.75 -31.24 -4.25
CA ASN A 264 -18.34 -30.16 -5.05
C ASN A 264 -18.39 -28.82 -4.31
N SER A 265 -17.80 -28.75 -3.11
CA SER A 265 -17.85 -27.62 -2.21
C SER A 265 -16.49 -26.92 -2.12
N ARG A 266 -16.50 -25.68 -1.63
CA ARG A 266 -15.30 -24.85 -1.49
C ARG A 266 -14.63 -25.13 -0.15
N GLN A 267 -13.34 -25.50 -0.17
CA GLN A 267 -12.54 -25.63 1.05
C GLN A 267 -11.93 -24.26 1.38
N ALA A 268 -12.37 -23.63 2.46
CA ALA A 268 -11.94 -22.30 2.85
C ALA A 268 -10.73 -22.36 3.79
N PHE A 269 -9.82 -21.39 3.65
CA PHE A 269 -8.69 -21.23 4.55
C PHE A 269 -8.90 -20.05 5.48
N TYR A 270 -8.48 -20.22 6.73
CA TYR A 270 -8.58 -19.22 7.79
C TYR A 270 -7.23 -19.06 8.50
N GLU A 271 -7.03 -17.89 9.11
CA GLU A 271 -5.91 -17.65 10.03
C GLU A 271 -6.06 -18.50 11.30
N MET A 272 -4.98 -19.17 11.73
CA MET A 272 -4.90 -19.74 13.08
C MET A 272 -4.60 -18.63 14.10
N ARG A 273 -5.33 -18.64 15.23
CA ARG A 273 -5.25 -17.63 16.29
C ARG A 273 -4.60 -18.14 17.58
N THR A 274 -4.38 -19.45 17.65
CA THR A 274 -3.71 -20.12 18.77
C THR A 274 -2.54 -20.96 18.26
N PRO A 275 -1.45 -21.08 19.04
CA PRO A 275 -0.38 -22.02 18.72
C PRO A 275 -0.87 -23.47 18.75
N TRP A 276 -0.22 -24.29 17.94
CA TRP A 276 -0.42 -25.73 17.84
C TRP A 276 0.91 -26.41 17.44
N ASN A 277 0.98 -27.73 17.54
CA ASN A 277 2.09 -28.54 17.05
C ASN A 277 1.57 -29.83 16.39
N GLU A 278 2.45 -30.66 15.84
CA GLU A 278 2.06 -31.89 15.11
C GLU A 278 1.45 -32.99 16.00
N GLN A 279 1.40 -32.79 17.33
CA GLN A 279 0.63 -33.63 18.26
C GLN A 279 -0.84 -33.18 18.35
N ALA A 280 -1.25 -32.14 17.61
CA ALA A 280 -2.62 -31.68 17.58
C ALA A 280 -3.57 -32.81 17.15
N THR A 281 -4.73 -32.87 17.78
CA THR A 281 -5.82 -33.79 17.51
C THR A 281 -7.10 -33.00 17.32
N TRP A 282 -8.21 -33.68 17.05
CA TRP A 282 -9.51 -33.00 16.94
C TRP A 282 -9.94 -32.30 18.24
N LEU A 283 -9.50 -32.80 19.40
CA LEU A 283 -9.88 -32.22 20.69
C LEU A 283 -8.80 -31.33 21.32
N GLN A 284 -7.52 -31.51 20.97
CA GLN A 284 -6.40 -30.83 21.61
C GLN A 284 -5.45 -30.20 20.58
N ARG A 285 -4.92 -29.01 20.88
CA ARG A 285 -4.03 -28.25 19.97
C ARG A 285 -2.57 -28.65 20.01
N ASP A 286 -2.16 -29.38 21.04
CA ASP A 286 -0.77 -29.76 21.28
C ASP A 286 -0.64 -31.13 21.96
N GLY A 287 -1.70 -31.93 21.92
CA GLY A 287 -1.82 -33.21 22.65
C GLY A 287 -2.16 -33.09 24.14
N VAL A 288 -2.26 -31.87 24.69
CA VAL A 288 -2.54 -31.63 26.11
C VAL A 288 -3.69 -30.65 26.31
N VAL A 289 -3.61 -29.48 25.67
CA VAL A 289 -4.55 -28.37 25.83
C VAL A 289 -5.67 -28.48 24.81
N SER A 290 -6.92 -28.38 25.26
CA SER A 290 -8.08 -28.41 24.36
C SER A 290 -8.18 -27.19 23.45
N TRP A 291 -8.75 -27.39 22.26
CA TRP A 291 -9.30 -26.29 21.47
C TRP A 291 -10.49 -25.63 22.19
N SER A 292 -10.81 -24.38 21.86
CA SER A 292 -12.04 -23.75 22.38
C SER A 292 -13.30 -24.40 21.80
N VAL A 293 -13.23 -24.86 20.55
CA VAL A 293 -14.22 -25.73 19.90
C VAL A 293 -13.45 -26.83 19.15
N SER A 294 -13.91 -28.08 19.28
CA SER A 294 -13.31 -29.23 18.60
C SER A 294 -13.10 -28.98 17.11
N GLY A 295 -12.01 -29.51 16.56
CA GLY A 295 -11.58 -29.25 15.19
C GLY A 295 -11.00 -27.85 14.99
N ALA A 296 -10.56 -27.17 16.06
CA ALA A 296 -10.07 -25.79 16.01
C ALA A 296 -11.08 -24.80 15.36
N ALA A 297 -12.38 -25.06 15.51
CA ALA A 297 -13.44 -24.31 14.84
C ALA A 297 -13.87 -23.03 15.59
N GLY A 298 -13.32 -22.77 16.77
CA GLY A 298 -13.75 -21.67 17.63
C GLY A 298 -13.35 -20.30 17.10
N VAL A 299 -14.33 -19.42 16.91
CA VAL A 299 -14.11 -18.05 16.43
C VAL A 299 -14.37 -17.05 17.56
N PRO A 300 -13.47 -16.07 17.82
CA PRO A 300 -12.17 -15.85 17.18
C PRO A 300 -10.99 -16.58 17.89
N GLY A 301 -11.28 -17.49 18.83
CA GLY A 301 -10.29 -18.04 19.75
C GLY A 301 -9.27 -19.01 19.12
N ASP A 302 -9.75 -19.97 18.32
CA ASP A 302 -8.89 -20.95 17.65
C ASP A 302 -8.48 -20.46 16.26
N ARG A 303 -9.43 -19.85 15.52
CA ARG A 303 -9.21 -19.32 14.17
C ARG A 303 -9.94 -18.01 13.89
N GLY A 304 -9.54 -17.35 12.80
CA GLY A 304 -10.20 -16.15 12.28
C GLY A 304 -11.60 -16.42 11.69
N ALA A 305 -12.46 -15.40 11.72
CA ALA A 305 -13.82 -15.46 11.18
C ALA A 305 -13.88 -15.38 9.63
N ASN A 306 -12.94 -14.65 9.04
CA ASN A 306 -12.93 -14.35 7.61
C ASN A 306 -12.03 -15.34 6.87
N ALA A 307 -12.57 -15.95 5.80
CA ALA A 307 -11.76 -16.76 4.90
C ALA A 307 -10.75 -15.87 4.16
N ILE A 308 -9.51 -16.33 4.06
CA ILE A 308 -8.43 -15.64 3.36
C ILE A 308 -8.28 -16.09 1.90
N GLY A 309 -8.88 -17.22 1.56
CA GLY A 309 -8.91 -17.85 0.25
C GLY A 309 -9.71 -19.14 0.32
N ALA A 310 -10.05 -19.72 -0.82
CA ALA A 310 -10.70 -21.02 -0.87
C ALA A 310 -10.30 -21.78 -2.14
N LEU A 311 -10.24 -23.11 -2.04
CA LEU A 311 -10.14 -23.97 -3.22
C LEU A 311 -11.45 -23.89 -4.03
N PRO A 312 -11.38 -23.87 -5.37
CA PRO A 312 -12.54 -24.04 -6.22
C PRO A 312 -13.10 -25.48 -6.10
N PRO A 313 -14.41 -25.69 -6.35
CA PRO A 313 -14.98 -27.02 -6.47
C PRO A 313 -14.32 -27.85 -7.59
N GLY A 314 -14.16 -29.17 -7.40
CA GLY A 314 -13.78 -30.10 -8.46
C GLY A 314 -12.51 -30.93 -8.24
N ASP A 315 -12.27 -31.82 -9.20
CA ASP A 315 -11.54 -33.09 -9.11
C ASP A 315 -10.00 -32.92 -9.14
N GLY A 316 -9.42 -32.67 -7.96
CA GLY A 316 -8.46 -33.54 -7.27
C GLY A 316 -7.10 -33.89 -7.89
N GLY A 317 -6.85 -33.65 -9.19
CA GLY A 317 -5.64 -34.16 -9.87
C GLY A 317 -4.57 -33.13 -10.23
N THR A 318 -4.86 -31.83 -10.08
CA THR A 318 -3.96 -30.76 -10.54
C THR A 318 -3.59 -29.83 -9.39
N ALA A 319 -2.37 -29.30 -9.39
CA ALA A 319 -1.95 -28.24 -8.46
C ALA A 319 -2.91 -27.04 -8.58
N THR A 320 -3.68 -26.79 -7.52
CA THR A 320 -4.66 -25.71 -7.48
C THR A 320 -4.08 -24.51 -6.75
N SER A 321 -4.14 -23.34 -7.39
CA SER A 321 -3.69 -22.08 -6.79
C SER A 321 -4.84 -21.37 -6.11
N VAL A 322 -4.62 -21.00 -4.86
CA VAL A 322 -5.52 -20.23 -3.99
C VAL A 322 -4.86 -18.88 -3.73
N PRO A 323 -5.13 -17.86 -4.58
CA PRO A 323 -4.64 -16.51 -4.30
C PRO A 323 -5.32 -16.00 -3.03
N PHE A 324 -4.53 -15.44 -2.13
CA PHE A 324 -5.05 -14.81 -0.93
C PHE A 324 -5.73 -13.49 -1.27
N ASN A 325 -6.88 -13.25 -0.64
CA ASN A 325 -7.51 -11.93 -0.66
C ASN A 325 -6.71 -10.94 0.20
N ALA A 326 -7.19 -9.70 0.28
CA ALA A 326 -6.59 -8.67 1.12
C ALA A 326 -6.31 -9.14 2.55
N VAL A 327 -7.28 -9.78 3.21
CA VAL A 327 -7.12 -10.26 4.59
C VAL A 327 -5.94 -11.23 4.71
N GLY A 328 -5.78 -12.13 3.74
CA GLY A 328 -4.66 -13.08 3.70
C GLY A 328 -3.30 -12.43 3.38
N VAL A 329 -3.25 -11.45 2.49
CA VAL A 329 -2.02 -10.67 2.24
C VAL A 329 -1.59 -9.93 3.51
N GLY A 330 -2.53 -9.28 4.20
CA GLY A 330 -2.28 -8.64 5.50
C GLY A 330 -1.87 -9.63 6.60
N LEU A 331 -2.34 -10.87 6.56
CA LEU A 331 -1.90 -11.93 7.47
C LEU A 331 -0.42 -12.27 7.28
N VAL A 332 0.02 -12.48 6.03
CA VAL A 332 1.42 -12.76 5.72
C VAL A 332 2.32 -11.58 6.08
N GLN A 333 1.86 -10.34 5.86
CA GLN A 333 2.54 -9.13 6.34
C GLN A 333 2.74 -9.17 7.87
N ARG A 334 1.71 -9.55 8.64
CA ARG A 334 1.85 -9.69 10.11
C ARG A 334 2.84 -10.78 10.50
N TRP A 335 2.88 -11.90 9.79
CA TRP A 335 3.86 -12.97 10.08
C TRP A 335 5.30 -12.51 9.87
N LEU A 336 5.53 -11.60 8.92
CA LEU A 336 6.84 -11.00 8.71
C LEU A 336 7.21 -10.01 9.83
N GLU A 337 6.26 -9.18 10.24
CA GLU A 337 6.45 -8.14 11.26
C GLU A 337 6.47 -8.69 12.70
N GLN A 338 5.73 -9.76 12.95
CA GLN A 338 5.55 -10.41 14.24
C GLN A 338 5.68 -11.93 14.08
N PRO A 339 6.92 -12.44 13.91
CA PRO A 339 7.15 -13.85 13.62
C PRO A 339 6.59 -14.81 14.68
N ASP A 340 6.59 -14.38 15.94
CA ASP A 340 6.06 -15.16 17.07
C ASP A 340 4.53 -15.29 17.06
N ALA A 341 3.83 -14.41 16.33
CA ALA A 341 2.38 -14.47 16.15
C ALA A 341 1.97 -15.28 14.90
N ASN A 342 2.93 -15.83 14.16
CA ASN A 342 2.63 -16.71 13.04
C ASN A 342 2.27 -18.11 13.55
N PHE A 343 0.97 -18.38 13.66
CA PHE A 343 0.43 -19.71 13.96
C PHE A 343 -0.05 -20.46 12.71
N GLY A 344 0.19 -19.92 11.53
CA GLY A 344 -0.22 -20.54 10.27
C GLY A 344 -1.71 -20.41 9.96
N LEU A 345 -2.21 -21.42 9.25
CA LEU A 345 -3.50 -21.47 8.59
C LEU A 345 -4.21 -22.76 8.95
N ILE A 346 -5.54 -22.74 8.82
CA ILE A 346 -6.38 -23.93 8.83
C ILE A 346 -7.25 -23.96 7.58
N GLY A 347 -7.23 -25.10 6.88
CA GLY A 347 -8.20 -25.44 5.85
C GLY A 347 -9.39 -26.14 6.48
N GLN A 348 -10.59 -25.58 6.30
CA GLN A 348 -11.83 -26.16 6.80
C GLN A 348 -12.93 -26.08 5.74
N GLU A 349 -13.80 -27.07 5.77
CA GLU A 349 -15.05 -27.07 5.05
C GLU A 349 -16.21 -26.87 6.04
N LEU A 350 -17.07 -25.89 5.77
CA LEU A 350 -18.20 -25.55 6.64
C LEU A 350 -19.57 -25.86 6.03
N ASP A 351 -19.60 -26.27 4.75
CA ASP A 351 -20.82 -26.46 3.95
C ASP A 351 -21.18 -27.94 3.72
N ALA A 352 -20.59 -28.86 4.49
CA ALA A 352 -20.86 -30.30 4.46
C ALA A 352 -20.62 -30.99 3.10
N GLY A 353 -19.57 -30.59 2.38
CA GLY A 353 -19.10 -31.33 1.22
C GLY A 353 -18.24 -32.53 1.60
N ASP A 354 -17.58 -33.08 0.58
CA ASP A 354 -16.83 -34.33 0.64
C ASP A 354 -15.32 -34.08 0.75
N LEU A 355 -14.56 -35.14 0.89
CA LEU A 355 -13.13 -35.13 1.17
C LEU A 355 -12.29 -34.42 0.08
N PHE A 356 -11.41 -33.51 0.52
CA PHE A 356 -10.26 -33.00 -0.24
C PHE A 356 -8.96 -33.46 0.42
N GLY A 357 -8.14 -34.23 -0.31
CA GLY A 357 -6.81 -34.65 0.13
C GLY A 357 -5.72 -34.04 -0.73
N CYS A 358 -4.64 -33.58 -0.10
CA CYS A 358 -3.46 -33.07 -0.79
C CYS A 358 -2.17 -33.65 -0.23
N GLN A 359 -1.07 -33.54 -0.99
CA GLN A 359 0.23 -34.06 -0.57
C GLN A 359 0.73 -33.33 0.69
N GLU A 360 1.43 -34.02 1.60
CA GLU A 360 2.01 -33.44 2.84
C GLU A 360 3.48 -32.97 2.64
N SER A 361 4.03 -32.24 3.62
CA SER A 361 5.35 -31.58 3.46
C SER A 361 6.52 -32.53 3.18
N GLU A 362 6.49 -33.73 3.75
CA GLU A 362 7.53 -34.76 3.69
C GLU A 362 7.62 -35.44 2.31
N SER A 363 6.56 -35.29 1.49
CA SER A 363 6.50 -35.86 0.13
C SER A 363 7.32 -35.12 -0.92
N GLY A 364 7.91 -33.96 -0.57
CA GLY A 364 8.62 -33.07 -1.49
C GLY A 364 7.72 -32.34 -2.50
N ASN A 365 6.39 -32.54 -2.41
CA ASN A 365 5.39 -31.88 -3.23
C ASN A 365 4.20 -31.37 -2.39
N GLY A 366 4.39 -31.20 -1.08
CA GLY A 366 3.39 -30.69 -0.14
C GLY A 366 2.96 -29.25 -0.39
N PRO A 367 2.15 -28.65 0.51
CA PRO A 367 1.66 -27.29 0.36
C PRO A 367 2.81 -26.33 0.12
N LEU A 368 2.63 -25.40 -0.83
CA LEU A 368 3.58 -24.32 -1.04
C LEU A 368 2.90 -22.97 -0.97
N LEU A 369 3.57 -22.00 -0.35
CA LEU A 369 3.13 -20.62 -0.30
C LEU A 369 4.09 -19.76 -1.11
N ASP A 370 3.61 -19.18 -2.21
CA ASP A 370 4.34 -18.15 -2.93
C ASP A 370 4.01 -16.79 -2.33
N VAL A 371 5.03 -16.04 -1.90
CA VAL A 371 4.86 -14.67 -1.39
C VAL A 371 5.63 -13.71 -2.27
N THR A 372 4.91 -12.77 -2.88
CA THR A 372 5.49 -11.68 -3.67
C THR A 372 5.62 -10.44 -2.79
N TRP A 373 6.80 -9.83 -2.75
CA TRP A 373 7.14 -8.72 -1.87
C TRP A 373 8.07 -7.71 -2.54
N VAL A 374 8.14 -6.50 -1.98
CA VAL A 374 9.13 -5.48 -2.38
C VAL A 374 9.93 -5.02 -1.16
N GLU A 375 11.21 -4.72 -1.37
CA GLU A 375 12.09 -4.29 -0.28
C GLU A 375 11.80 -2.83 0.10
N ALA A 376 10.94 -2.70 1.11
CA ALA A 376 10.74 -1.58 2.01
C ALA A 376 9.32 -1.61 2.59
N LYS A 377 9.20 -1.09 3.80
CA LYS A 377 7.94 -1.03 4.51
C LYS A 377 7.31 0.30 4.21
N ILE A 378 6.09 0.28 3.71
CA ILE A 378 5.26 1.48 3.63
C ILE A 378 4.38 1.45 4.88
N ASP A 379 4.84 2.12 5.93
CA ASP A 379 4.04 2.39 7.11
C ASP A 379 2.97 3.43 6.79
N CYS A 380 1.86 3.41 7.52
CA CYS A 380 0.85 4.46 7.48
C CYS A 380 0.39 4.81 8.90
N ALA A 381 0.32 6.10 9.19
CA ALA A 381 -0.23 6.63 10.43
C ALA A 381 -1.46 7.47 10.11
N VAL A 382 -2.53 7.31 10.90
CA VAL A 382 -3.71 8.17 10.83
C VAL A 382 -3.74 9.03 12.08
N SER A 383 -3.76 10.35 11.92
CA SER A 383 -3.95 11.31 13.02
C SER A 383 -5.18 12.15 12.74
N CYS A 384 -6.11 12.23 13.70
CA CYS A 384 -7.33 13.00 13.53
C CYS A 384 -7.36 14.13 14.56
N SER A 385 -7.50 15.37 14.10
CA SER A 385 -7.69 16.55 14.96
C SER A 385 -9.16 16.90 15.19
N GLY A 386 -10.06 16.26 14.43
CA GLY A 386 -11.51 16.41 14.54
C GLY A 386 -12.26 15.59 13.49
N PRO A 387 -13.60 15.55 13.55
CA PRO A 387 -14.42 14.93 12.52
C PRO A 387 -14.13 15.53 11.15
N GLY A 388 -13.72 14.70 10.19
CA GLY A 388 -13.33 15.14 8.84
C GLY A 388 -12.01 15.89 8.77
N GLN A 389 -11.16 15.80 9.79
CA GLN A 389 -9.78 16.28 9.75
C GLN A 389 -8.85 15.16 10.18
N CYS A 390 -8.77 14.12 9.35
CA CYS A 390 -7.82 13.05 9.52
C CYS A 390 -6.69 13.22 8.50
N VAL A 391 -5.46 13.22 8.99
CA VAL A 391 -4.24 13.16 8.20
C VAL A 391 -3.77 11.72 8.16
N VAL A 392 -3.65 11.17 6.96
CA VAL A 392 -2.97 9.89 6.73
C VAL A 392 -1.55 10.19 6.27
N THR A 393 -0.56 9.67 6.98
CA THR A 393 0.87 9.83 6.71
C THR A 393 1.43 8.47 6.32
N PHE A 394 1.84 8.30 5.07
CA PHE A 394 2.56 7.10 4.64
C PHE A 394 4.07 7.31 4.82
N THR A 395 4.78 6.44 5.51
CA THR A 395 6.23 6.56 5.74
C THR A 395 6.94 5.35 5.17
N ARG A 396 8.06 5.54 4.47
CA ARG A 396 8.87 4.43 3.96
C ARG A 396 10.16 4.30 4.76
N THR A 397 10.43 3.13 5.33
CA THR A 397 11.54 2.92 6.27
C THR A 397 12.56 1.88 5.76
N ARG A 398 13.87 2.14 5.99
CA ARG A 398 15.02 1.25 5.76
C ARG A 398 15.71 0.91 7.11
N PRO A 399 16.57 -0.13 7.20
CA PRO A 399 16.99 -0.77 8.47
C PRO A 399 18.07 -0.06 9.28
N ASP A 400 18.75 0.94 8.74
CA ASP A 400 19.80 1.69 9.46
C ASP A 400 19.22 2.76 10.40
N GLY A 401 17.89 2.84 10.54
CA GLY A 401 17.22 3.98 11.17
C GLY A 401 17.38 5.27 10.34
N GLY A 402 18.01 5.17 9.16
CA GLY A 402 18.09 6.19 8.16
C GLY A 402 16.73 6.36 7.51
N ALA A 403 16.07 7.44 7.88
CA ALA A 403 15.51 8.36 6.91
C ALA A 403 16.00 8.10 5.46
N LEU A 404 15.13 7.63 4.53
CA LEU A 404 15.41 7.75 3.08
C LEU A 404 15.69 9.23 2.83
N THR A 405 16.97 9.60 2.67
CA THR A 405 17.37 11.00 2.71
C THR A 405 17.16 11.58 1.31
N PRO A 406 16.39 12.69 1.18
CA PRO A 406 15.86 13.51 2.27
C PRO A 406 14.58 12.95 2.91
N THR A 407 14.53 12.85 4.25
CA THR A 407 13.33 12.43 5.00
C THR A 407 12.58 13.63 5.58
N PRO A 408 11.24 13.53 5.68
CA PRO A 408 10.45 12.34 5.38
C PRO A 408 9.87 12.42 3.98
N SER A 409 10.00 11.35 3.18
CA SER A 409 9.08 11.14 2.06
C SER A 409 7.73 10.65 2.60
N GLY A 410 7.22 11.36 3.61
CA GLY A 410 5.87 11.23 4.12
C GLY A 410 4.97 12.11 3.28
N PHE A 411 4.10 11.52 2.48
CA PHE A 411 2.97 12.27 1.98
C PHE A 411 1.92 12.29 3.09
N SER A 412 1.76 13.45 3.75
CA SER A 412 0.65 13.73 4.65
C SER A 412 -0.47 14.36 3.84
N THR A 413 -1.65 13.74 3.79
CA THR A 413 -2.82 14.34 3.15
C THR A 413 -3.97 14.46 4.13
N THR A 414 -4.64 15.62 4.11
CA THR A 414 -5.82 15.90 4.91
C THR A 414 -7.05 15.39 4.15
N ALA A 415 -7.69 14.34 4.65
CA ALA A 415 -8.98 13.93 4.14
C ALA A 415 -10.06 14.80 4.80
N ALA A 416 -10.66 15.72 4.03
CA ALA A 416 -11.90 16.37 4.42
C ALA A 416 -13.03 15.35 4.27
N ALA A 417 -13.55 14.81 5.37
CA ALA A 417 -14.80 14.07 5.31
C ALA A 417 -15.91 15.10 5.07
N ASP A 418 -16.52 15.04 3.89
CA ASP A 418 -17.76 15.77 3.67
C ASP A 418 -18.82 15.23 4.65
N GLN A 419 -19.44 16.14 5.39
CA GLN A 419 -20.33 15.84 6.51
C GLN A 419 -21.67 15.32 5.98
N GLY A 420 -21.72 14.05 5.56
CA GLY A 420 -22.97 13.45 5.12
C GLY A 420 -22.86 12.05 4.55
N ALA A 421 -22.54 11.04 5.38
CA ALA A 421 -23.03 9.65 5.27
C ALA A 421 -22.25 8.74 6.24
N LEU A 422 -22.69 8.65 7.50
CA LEU A 422 -22.28 7.61 8.45
C LEU A 422 -23.32 6.48 8.58
N SER A 423 -24.18 6.32 7.58
CA SER A 423 -25.10 5.19 7.46
C SER A 423 -25.13 4.78 5.98
N ASP A 424 -24.83 3.52 5.70
CA ASP A 424 -24.61 2.89 4.38
C ASP A 424 -23.29 3.20 3.64
N GLY A 425 -22.26 2.39 3.94
CA GLY A 425 -21.20 2.06 2.97
C GLY A 425 -20.27 3.21 2.53
N GLY A 426 -20.02 4.17 3.42
CA GLY A 426 -19.27 5.40 3.15
C GLY A 426 -17.97 5.22 2.36
N ARG A 427 -17.90 5.89 1.19
CA ARG A 427 -16.68 6.08 0.41
C ARG A 427 -15.96 7.32 0.92
N VAL A 428 -14.64 7.22 1.16
CA VAL A 428 -13.78 8.40 1.36
C VAL A 428 -12.99 8.60 0.06
N ALA A 429 -13.18 9.75 -0.58
CA ALA A 429 -12.42 10.11 -1.78
C ALA A 429 -11.05 10.66 -1.38
N PHE A 430 -9.99 10.14 -1.99
CA PHE A 430 -8.67 10.72 -1.90
C PHE A 430 -8.51 11.85 -2.90
N VAL A 431 -7.62 12.78 -2.55
CA VAL A 431 -7.09 13.78 -3.45
C VAL A 431 -5.57 13.74 -3.32
N ASP A 432 -4.88 12.83 -4.02
CA ASP A 432 -3.51 13.12 -4.46
C ASP A 432 -3.63 13.95 -5.73
N GLY A 433 -3.89 15.23 -5.52
CA GLY A 433 -4.04 16.16 -6.60
C GLY A 433 -5.04 15.69 -7.69
N GLY A 434 -6.32 15.59 -7.31
CA GLY A 434 -7.42 15.51 -8.27
C GLY A 434 -7.67 14.15 -8.94
N VAL A 435 -6.91 13.09 -8.63
CA VAL A 435 -7.31 11.72 -9.00
C VAL A 435 -8.18 11.17 -7.89
N VAL A 436 -9.46 10.93 -8.17
CA VAL A 436 -10.38 10.26 -7.25
C VAL A 436 -9.99 8.78 -7.20
N THR A 437 -9.30 8.42 -6.13
CA THR A 437 -9.20 7.04 -5.69
C THR A 437 -10.17 6.90 -4.52
N SER A 438 -10.97 5.84 -4.46
CA SER A 438 -11.97 5.68 -3.40
C SER A 438 -11.52 4.61 -2.42
N LEU A 439 -11.44 4.99 -1.14
CA LEU A 439 -11.33 4.04 -0.04
C LEU A 439 -12.74 3.55 0.32
N ARG A 440 -12.96 2.24 0.31
CA ARG A 440 -14.15 1.66 0.96
C ARG A 440 -13.79 1.18 2.35
N TRP A 441 -14.64 1.51 3.31
CA TRP A 441 -14.57 0.93 4.64
C TRP A 441 -15.04 -0.53 4.58
N ALA A 442 -14.12 -1.49 4.75
CA ALA A 442 -14.47 -2.89 4.98
C ALA A 442 -14.64 -3.07 6.50
N GLY A 443 -15.86 -3.35 6.96
CA GLY A 443 -16.24 -3.14 8.35
C GLY A 443 -15.60 -4.03 9.43
N SER A 444 -15.68 -3.51 10.67
CA SER A 444 -15.37 -4.11 12.00
C SER A 444 -13.90 -4.46 12.30
N PRO A 445 -13.48 -4.47 13.59
CA PRO A 445 -12.22 -3.84 14.05
C PRO A 445 -10.96 -4.55 13.53
N GLY A 446 -10.25 -3.81 12.68
CA GLY A 446 -8.99 -4.19 12.04
C GLY A 446 -8.86 -3.32 10.79
N ILE A 447 -8.05 -2.26 10.85
CA ILE A 447 -8.04 -1.19 9.84
C ILE A 447 -7.41 -1.72 8.53
N THR A 448 -8.24 -2.25 7.64
CA THR A 448 -7.84 -2.65 6.28
C THR A 448 -8.34 -1.60 5.29
N PHE A 449 -7.47 -1.15 4.40
CA PHE A 449 -7.78 -0.17 3.36
C PHE A 449 -7.44 -0.74 1.97
N GLU A 450 -8.38 -0.69 1.02
CA GLU A 450 -8.10 -1.01 -0.38
C GLU A 450 -7.84 0.29 -1.15
N VAL A 451 -6.64 0.43 -1.71
CA VAL A 451 -6.28 1.57 -2.55
C VAL A 451 -6.44 1.17 -4.02
N GLN A 452 -7.50 1.65 -4.65
CA GLN A 452 -7.72 1.50 -6.08
C GLN A 452 -7.11 2.70 -6.79
N SER A 453 -6.15 2.50 -7.71
CA SER A 453 -5.68 3.57 -8.60
C SER A 453 -6.45 3.54 -9.92
N GLU A 454 -6.76 4.71 -10.49
CA GLU A 454 -7.36 4.84 -11.82
C GLU A 454 -6.27 5.16 -12.85
N PRO A 455 -6.21 4.47 -14.02
CA PRO A 455 -7.21 3.52 -14.54
C PRO A 455 -7.19 2.13 -13.85
N PRO A 456 -8.27 1.31 -13.98
CA PRO A 456 -8.66 0.22 -13.06
C PRO A 456 -7.70 -0.98 -12.91
N ASP A 457 -6.54 -0.96 -13.55
CA ASP A 457 -5.71 -2.15 -13.77
C ASP A 457 -4.62 -2.36 -12.70
N ASN A 458 -4.32 -1.33 -11.89
CA ASN A 458 -3.30 -1.42 -10.82
C ASN A 458 -3.95 -1.33 -9.44
N ARG A 459 -4.29 -2.50 -8.87
CA ARG A 459 -4.70 -2.65 -7.47
C ARG A 459 -3.45 -2.81 -6.60
N VAL A 460 -3.29 -1.96 -5.59
CA VAL A 460 -2.29 -2.18 -4.53
C VAL A 460 -3.02 -2.14 -3.19
N LEU A 461 -3.02 -3.27 -2.49
CA LEU A 461 -3.60 -3.39 -1.16
C LEU A 461 -2.58 -2.93 -0.13
N PHE A 462 -2.95 -1.94 0.70
CA PHE A 462 -2.13 -1.51 1.83
C PHE A 462 -2.89 -1.78 3.13
N HIS A 463 -2.32 -2.60 4.01
CA HIS A 463 -2.88 -2.83 5.35
C HIS A 463 -2.25 -1.86 6.34
N CYS A 464 -3.04 -0.93 6.88
CA CYS A 464 -2.59 -0.03 7.92
C CYS A 464 -2.80 -0.67 9.29
N PHE A 465 -1.78 -1.35 9.83
CA PHE A 465 -1.79 -1.80 11.22
C PHE A 465 -1.56 -0.59 12.14
N ASN A 466 -2.64 -0.03 12.70
CA ASN A 466 -2.52 0.71 13.95
C ASN A 466 -3.02 -0.21 15.08
N LEU A 467 -2.10 -0.68 15.92
CA LEU A 467 -2.42 -1.17 17.26
C LEU A 467 -2.57 0.07 18.16
N PRO A 468 -3.76 0.42 18.67
CA PRO A 468 -3.79 1.20 19.88
C PRO A 468 -3.40 0.26 21.03
N SER A 469 -2.23 0.50 21.63
CA SER A 469 -2.09 0.19 23.04
C SER A 469 -3.06 1.12 23.77
N GLN A 470 -4.18 0.57 24.24
CA GLN A 470 -4.99 1.24 25.26
C GLN A 470 -4.15 1.23 26.54
N GLY A 471 -3.27 2.23 26.66
CA GLY A 471 -2.68 2.60 27.93
C GLY A 471 -3.80 3.04 28.86
N SER A 472 -4.21 2.17 29.76
CA SER A 472 -5.01 2.56 30.92
C SER A 472 -4.13 3.39 31.85
N GLY A 473 -4.02 4.69 31.54
CA GLY A 473 -3.45 5.67 32.44
C GLY A 473 -4.30 5.75 33.70
N GLY A 474 -3.70 5.39 34.83
CA GLY A 474 -4.26 5.59 36.15
C GLY A 474 -4.55 7.07 36.42
N GLY A 475 -5.73 7.33 36.99
CA GLY A 475 -6.06 8.61 37.59
C GLY A 475 -5.27 8.81 38.88
N GLY A 476 -4.24 9.66 38.85
CA GLY A 476 -3.61 10.21 40.04
C GLY A 476 -4.48 11.30 40.65
N GLY A 477 -5.02 11.03 41.83
CA GLY A 477 -5.56 12.05 42.73
C GLY A 477 -4.44 12.96 43.24
N ALA A 478 -4.73 14.26 43.29
CA ALA A 478 -3.81 15.31 43.71
C ALA A 478 -3.39 15.15 45.19
N ALA A 479 -2.10 15.39 45.45
CA ALA A 479 -1.54 15.49 46.79
C ALA A 479 -1.72 16.91 47.37
N GLY A 480 -1.98 17.00 48.68
CA GLY A 480 -1.90 18.23 49.46
C GLY A 480 -2.15 17.94 50.93
N GLY A 481 -1.08 17.81 51.72
CA GLY A 481 -1.16 17.62 53.17
C GLY A 481 -1.03 18.94 53.95
N GLY A 482 -1.77 19.02 55.07
CA GLY A 482 -1.28 19.59 56.34
C GLY A 482 -1.56 21.06 56.69
N SER A 483 -2.02 21.26 57.94
CA SER A 483 -2.31 22.50 58.70
C SER A 483 -3.67 23.15 58.40
N GLY A 484 -4.51 23.56 59.35
CA GLY A 484 -4.39 23.75 60.79
C GLY A 484 -5.14 25.04 61.18
N ALA A 485 -6.07 24.94 62.14
CA ALA A 485 -6.78 26.01 62.86
C ALA A 485 -8.06 26.65 62.25
N GLY A 486 -9.16 26.54 63.02
CA GLY A 486 -9.81 27.74 63.59
C GLY A 486 -11.22 28.13 63.14
N GLY A 487 -12.20 28.00 64.05
CA GLY A 487 -13.40 28.87 64.19
C GLY A 487 -14.54 28.61 63.19
N GLY A 488 -15.76 28.24 63.61
CA GLY A 488 -16.72 29.11 64.30
C GLY A 488 -17.81 29.51 63.29
N ALA A 489 -18.98 28.85 63.30
CA ALA A 489 -20.20 29.22 64.04
C ALA A 489 -21.19 30.07 63.21
N ALA A 490 -22.47 29.66 63.30
CA ALA A 490 -23.71 30.38 62.98
C ALA A 490 -23.99 30.71 61.49
N GLY A 491 -25.22 30.65 60.98
CA GLY A 491 -26.52 30.42 61.59
C GLY A 491 -27.63 31.00 60.71
N GLY A 492 -28.82 30.38 60.75
CA GLY A 492 -30.13 30.94 60.40
C GLY A 492 -30.37 31.33 58.93
N SER A 493 -31.60 31.51 58.44
CA SER A 493 -32.95 31.02 58.78
C SER A 493 -33.91 31.85 57.92
N GLY A 494 -34.83 31.19 57.20
CA GLY A 494 -36.11 31.75 56.72
C GLY A 494 -36.04 32.86 55.65
N ALA A 495 -37.11 33.25 54.97
CA ALA A 495 -38.44 32.69 54.73
C ALA A 495 -39.12 33.60 53.67
N ALA A 496 -40.06 33.03 52.93
CA ALA A 496 -41.32 33.63 52.45
C ALA A 496 -41.41 34.53 51.19
N ASP A 497 -42.54 34.28 50.52
CA ASP A 497 -43.37 35.09 49.61
C ASP A 497 -42.88 35.37 48.18
N GLY A 498 -43.69 35.28 47.11
CA GLY A 498 -45.13 35.05 46.99
C GLY A 498 -45.65 35.72 45.71
N GLY A 499 -46.56 35.06 44.97
CA GLY A 499 -47.40 35.62 43.88
C GLY A 499 -46.67 35.86 42.54
N GLY A 500 -47.15 35.45 41.36
CA GLY A 500 -48.52 35.20 40.92
C GLY A 500 -49.01 36.34 40.02
N ALA A 501 -48.87 36.20 38.69
CA ALA A 501 -49.71 36.91 37.72
C ALA A 501 -49.66 36.20 36.35
N ALA A 502 -50.83 35.75 35.91
CA ALA A 502 -51.13 35.21 34.59
C ALA A 502 -52.15 36.13 33.90
N GLY A 503 -52.17 36.10 32.57
CA GLY A 503 -53.23 36.61 31.68
C GLY A 503 -52.71 36.44 30.25
N GLY A 504 -53.24 35.54 29.40
CA GLY A 504 -54.62 35.46 28.91
C GLY A 504 -54.78 36.53 27.80
N GLY A 505 -55.14 36.28 26.54
CA GLY A 505 -55.83 35.20 25.84
C GLY A 505 -56.70 35.87 24.74
N ALA A 506 -56.89 35.22 23.58
CA ALA A 506 -57.95 35.38 22.54
C ALA A 506 -57.36 35.12 21.13
N ALA A 507 -57.75 34.10 20.34
CA ALA A 507 -59.05 33.80 19.68
C ALA A 507 -59.38 34.81 18.54
N GLY A 508 -59.84 34.43 17.34
CA GLY A 508 -60.30 33.16 16.74
C GLY A 508 -60.20 33.23 15.20
N GLY A 509 -60.69 32.28 14.40
CA GLY A 509 -61.44 31.05 14.69
C GLY A 509 -61.44 30.12 13.49
#